data_AF-A0A1F5IST5-F1
#
_entry.id   AF-A0A1F5IST5-F1
#
_cell.length_a   1.000
_cell.length_b   1.000
_cell.length_c   1.000
_cell.angle_alpha   90.00
_cell.angle_beta   90.00
_cell.angle_gamma   90.00
#
_symmetry.space_group_name_H-M   'P 1'
#
loop_
_entity.id
_entity.type
_entity.pdbx_description
1 polymer ?
#
loop_
_entity_poly.entity_id
_entity_poly.type
_entity_poly.pdbx_seq_one_letter_code
_entity_poly.pdbx_strand_id
1 'polypeptide(L)'
;MDKQTKMQKVVEVMKEKGATDEQISLFLTELTKTSFARIYTAGMVNFTEEDMQAIEACPDQESSNEKIKMLYNLRTGRSAAEETQKFFDDFATGFLVEYEKEKAQADSKTA
;
A
#
# COMPACT_ATOMS: atom_id res chain seq x y z
N MET A 1 8.22 -2.27 -24.89
CA MET A 1 8.36 -3.25 -23.79
C MET A 1 8.08 -2.49 -22.52
N ASP A 2 6.90 -2.66 -21.94
CA ASP A 2 6.59 -2.04 -20.64
C ASP A 2 7.47 -2.66 -19.56
N LYS A 3 8.17 -1.79 -18.83
CA LYS A 3 9.04 -2.21 -17.74
C LYS A 3 8.17 -2.67 -16.59
N GLN A 4 8.29 -3.96 -16.24
CA GLN A 4 7.58 -4.55 -15.11
C GLN A 4 7.81 -3.77 -13.81
N THR A 5 6.74 -3.50 -13.05
CA THR A 5 6.79 -2.78 -11.77
C THR A 5 7.32 -3.68 -10.64
N LYS A 6 7.81 -3.08 -9.55
CA LYS A 6 8.26 -3.86 -8.37
C LYS A 6 7.13 -4.67 -7.75
N MET A 7 5.91 -4.13 -7.70
CA MET A 7 4.74 -4.86 -7.21
C MET A 7 4.37 -6.06 -8.09
N GLN A 8 4.54 -5.97 -9.41
CA GLN A 8 4.36 -7.12 -10.29
C GLN A 8 5.37 -8.24 -9.96
N LYS A 9 6.62 -7.89 -9.63
CA LYS A 9 7.62 -8.86 -9.17
C LYS A 9 7.25 -9.49 -7.83
N VAL A 10 6.68 -8.71 -6.88
CA VAL A 10 6.18 -9.26 -5.61
C VAL A 10 5.11 -10.32 -5.88
N VAL A 11 4.16 -10.04 -6.77
CA VAL A 11 3.10 -11.00 -7.16
C VAL A 11 3.70 -12.27 -7.76
N GLU A 12 4.71 -12.15 -8.62
CA GLU A 12 5.41 -13.32 -9.18
C GLU A 12 6.10 -14.15 -8.09
N VAL A 13 6.82 -13.51 -7.16
CA VAL A 13 7.46 -14.21 -6.04
C VAL A 13 6.42 -14.90 -5.15
N MET A 14 5.26 -14.28 -4.90
CA MET A 14 4.19 -14.93 -4.16
C MET A 14 3.68 -16.19 -4.88
N LYS A 15 3.54 -16.14 -6.21
CA LYS A 15 3.19 -17.30 -7.03
C LYS A 15 4.28 -18.37 -7.01
N GLU A 16 5.55 -18.01 -7.11
CA GLU A 16 6.69 -18.93 -6.97
C GLU A 16 6.69 -19.65 -5.62
N LYS A 17 6.28 -18.96 -4.56
CA LYS A 17 6.11 -19.53 -3.21
C LYS A 17 4.82 -20.35 -3.03
N GLY A 18 4.00 -20.49 -4.07
CA GLY A 18 2.78 -21.30 -4.07
C GLY A 18 1.51 -20.60 -3.58
N ALA A 19 1.50 -19.27 -3.49
CA ALA A 19 0.28 -18.53 -3.17
C ALA A 19 -0.74 -18.61 -4.31
N THR A 20 -2.02 -18.77 -3.96
CA THR A 20 -3.12 -18.77 -4.93
C THR A 20 -3.48 -17.34 -5.36
N ASP A 21 -4.16 -17.21 -6.50
CA ASP A 21 -4.65 -15.89 -6.96
C ASP A 21 -5.60 -15.23 -5.95
N GLU A 22 -6.39 -16.02 -5.22
CA GLU A 22 -7.26 -15.53 -4.14
C GLU A 22 -6.45 -14.96 -2.96
N GLN A 23 -5.39 -15.66 -2.54
CA GLN A 23 -4.51 -15.20 -1.47
C GLN A 23 -3.77 -13.91 -1.88
N ILE A 24 -3.33 -13.84 -3.14
CA ILE A 24 -2.69 -12.63 -3.69
C ILE A 24 -3.68 -11.48 -3.74
N SER A 25 -4.91 -11.72 -4.19
CA SER A 25 -5.98 -10.70 -4.23
C SER A 25 -6.30 -10.16 -2.84
N LEU A 26 -6.45 -11.05 -1.84
CA LEU A 26 -6.68 -10.67 -0.45
C LEU A 26 -5.51 -9.84 0.08
N PHE A 27 -4.28 -10.28 -0.17
CA PHE A 27 -3.08 -9.56 0.24
C PHE A 27 -3.02 -8.14 -0.36
N LEU A 28 -3.26 -7.98 -1.66
CA LEU A 28 -3.27 -6.67 -2.32
C LEU A 28 -4.38 -5.76 -1.78
N THR A 29 -5.54 -6.35 -1.45
CA THR A 29 -6.65 -5.63 -0.82
C THR A 29 -6.26 -5.11 0.56
N GLU A 30 -5.66 -5.96 1.41
CA GLU A 30 -5.22 -5.56 2.75
C GLU A 30 -4.05 -4.55 2.71
N LEU A 31 -3.12 -4.70 1.76
CA LEU A 31 -2.03 -3.74 1.56
C LEU A 31 -2.59 -2.35 1.19
N THR A 32 -3.62 -2.32 0.34
CA THR A 32 -4.32 -1.08 -0.04
C THR A 32 -5.06 -0.47 1.15
N LYS A 33 -5.81 -1.26 1.92
CA LYS A 33 -6.46 -0.77 3.15
C LYS A 33 -5.44 -0.20 4.14
N THR A 34 -4.27 -0.83 4.25
CA THR A 34 -3.19 -0.38 5.13
C THR A 34 -2.60 0.96 4.67
N SER A 35 -2.40 1.17 3.36
CA SER A 35 -1.92 2.45 2.85
C SER A 35 -2.91 3.58 3.13
N PHE A 36 -4.21 3.30 2.97
CA PHE A 36 -5.29 4.23 3.31
C PHE A 36 -5.33 4.57 4.79
N ALA A 37 -5.28 3.58 5.67
CA ALA A 37 -5.24 3.79 7.11
C ALA A 37 -4.07 4.69 7.51
N ARG A 38 -2.89 4.49 6.90
CA ARG A 38 -1.72 5.33 7.13
C ARG A 38 -1.94 6.79 6.71
N ILE A 39 -2.53 7.03 5.55
CA ILE A 39 -2.87 8.39 5.08
C ILE A 39 -3.89 9.03 6.01
N TYR A 40 -4.92 8.29 6.40
CA TYR A 40 -5.92 8.76 7.35
C TYR A 40 -5.28 9.14 8.69
N THR A 41 -4.48 8.26 9.30
CA THR A 41 -3.78 8.54 10.57
C THR A 41 -2.83 9.73 10.45
N ALA A 42 -2.08 9.84 9.35
CA ALA A 42 -1.20 10.99 9.11
C ALA A 42 -1.98 12.28 8.85
N GLY A 43 -3.17 12.19 8.26
CA GLY A 43 -4.09 13.30 8.04
C GLY A 43 -4.76 13.78 9.32
N MET A 44 -5.17 12.85 10.20
CA MET A 44 -5.93 13.13 11.42
C MET A 44 -5.28 14.18 12.31
N VAL A 45 -3.95 14.23 12.40
CA VAL A 45 -3.25 15.26 13.21
C VAL A 45 -3.39 16.68 12.65
N ASN A 46 -3.83 16.80 11.39
CA ASN A 46 -4.04 18.06 10.67
C ASN A 46 -5.53 18.29 10.31
N PHE A 47 -6.41 17.34 10.60
CA PHE A 47 -7.85 17.45 10.30
C PHE A 47 -8.56 18.26 11.38
N THR A 48 -9.49 19.10 10.95
CA THR A 48 -10.39 19.82 11.85
C THR A 48 -11.60 18.95 12.21
N GLU A 49 -12.39 19.38 13.19
CA GLU A 49 -13.67 18.73 13.51
C GLU A 49 -14.64 18.75 12.32
N GLU A 50 -14.68 19.84 11.55
CA GLU A 50 -15.48 19.94 10.32
C GLU A 50 -15.02 18.94 9.25
N ASP A 51 -13.70 18.73 9.11
CA ASP A 51 -13.13 17.75 8.19
C ASP A 51 -13.60 16.33 8.56
N MET A 52 -13.57 16.00 9.86
CA MET A 52 -14.02 14.70 10.37
C MET A 52 -15.52 14.49 10.12
N GLN A 53 -16.35 15.49 10.41
CA GLN A 53 -17.79 15.44 10.12
C GLN A 53 -18.06 15.24 8.62
N ALA A 54 -17.29 15.90 7.75
CA ALA A 54 -17.43 15.74 6.30
C ALA A 54 -17.05 14.33 5.81
N ILE A 55 -16.08 13.68 6.47
CA ILE A 55 -15.69 12.28 6.19
C ILE A 55 -16.79 11.32 6.65
N GLU A 56 -17.36 11.53 7.84
CA GLU A 56 -18.41 10.70 8.43
C GLU A 56 -19.75 10.82 7.69
N ALA A 57 -20.02 11.99 7.09
CA ALA A 57 -21.23 12.23 6.31
C ALA A 57 -21.21 11.57 4.91
N CYS A 58 -20.11 10.91 4.52
CA CYS A 58 -20.03 10.23 3.23
C CYS A 58 -20.92 8.97 3.20
N PRO A 59 -21.60 8.68 2.07
CA PRO A 59 -22.60 7.61 1.99
C PRO A 59 -22.02 6.20 1.98
N ASP A 60 -20.76 6.06 1.60
CA ASP A 60 -20.06 4.80 1.48
C ASP A 60 -18.54 4.98 1.72
N GLN A 61 -17.86 3.84 1.86
CA GLN A 61 -16.43 3.81 2.15
C GLN A 61 -15.58 4.40 1.01
N GLU A 62 -16.00 4.24 -0.24
CA GLU A 62 -15.26 4.76 -1.39
C GLU A 62 -15.28 6.29 -1.37
N SER A 63 -16.45 6.89 -1.19
CA SER A 63 -16.65 8.33 -1.05
C SER A 63 -15.90 8.89 0.15
N SER A 64 -15.92 8.16 1.28
CA SER A 64 -15.16 8.53 2.48
C SER A 64 -13.65 8.53 2.22
N ASN A 65 -13.13 7.51 1.54
CA ASN A 65 -11.71 7.43 1.17
C ASN A 65 -11.29 8.56 0.24
N GLU A 66 -12.10 8.90 -0.76
CA GLU A 66 -11.83 10.05 -1.65
C GLU A 66 -11.86 11.37 -0.89
N LYS A 67 -12.79 11.54 0.06
CA LYS A 67 -12.85 12.71 0.94
C LYS A 67 -11.58 12.82 1.79
N ILE A 68 -11.12 11.72 2.38
CA ILE A 68 -9.89 11.66 3.17
C ILE A 68 -8.68 12.07 2.31
N LYS A 69 -8.53 11.53 1.09
CA LYS A 69 -7.43 11.92 0.19
C LYS A 69 -7.44 13.42 -0.11
N MET A 70 -8.61 13.96 -0.45
CA MET A 70 -8.78 15.38 -0.76
C MET A 70 -8.38 16.26 0.43
N LEU A 71 -8.88 15.94 1.63
CA LEU A 71 -8.59 16.68 2.86
C LEU A 71 -7.12 16.54 3.28
N TYR A 72 -6.54 15.36 3.12
CA TYR A 72 -5.11 15.13 3.35
C TYR A 72 -4.26 16.08 2.50
N ASN A 73 -4.56 16.16 1.20
CA ASN A 73 -3.85 17.07 0.29
C ASN A 73 -4.01 18.52 0.72
N LEU A 74 -5.23 18.94 1.05
CA LEU A 74 -5.54 20.30 1.45
C LEU A 74 -4.81 20.71 2.73
N ARG A 75 -4.80 19.84 3.74
CA ARG A 75 -4.27 20.15 5.08
C ARG A 75 -2.76 19.98 5.21
N THR A 76 -2.19 19.02 4.49
CA THR A 76 -0.75 18.71 4.59
C THR A 76 0.10 19.33 3.48
N GLY A 77 -0.53 19.75 2.37
CA GLY A 77 0.17 20.17 1.16
C GLY A 77 0.89 19.03 0.42
N ARG A 78 0.65 17.77 0.80
CA ARG A 78 1.28 16.57 0.19
C ARG A 78 0.25 15.79 -0.61
N SER A 79 0.69 15.15 -1.69
CA SER A 79 -0.20 14.30 -2.48
C SER A 79 -0.38 12.92 -1.83
N ALA A 80 -1.61 12.62 -1.41
CA ALA A 80 -2.02 11.30 -0.94
C ALA A 80 -1.71 10.20 -1.97
N ALA A 81 -1.79 10.50 -3.26
CA ALA A 81 -1.45 9.56 -4.33
C ALA A 81 0.07 9.28 -4.37
N GLU A 82 0.91 10.31 -4.21
CA GLU A 82 2.37 10.13 -4.16
C GLU A 82 2.79 9.37 -2.89
N GLU A 83 2.18 9.67 -1.74
CA GLU A 83 2.43 8.96 -0.49
C GLU A 83 2.00 7.49 -0.57
N THR A 84 0.85 7.21 -1.21
CA THR A 84 0.40 5.83 -1.48
C THR A 84 1.39 5.09 -2.38
N GLN A 85 1.80 5.72 -3.49
CA GLN A 85 2.74 5.13 -4.43
C GLN A 85 4.09 4.87 -3.76
N LYS A 86 4.59 5.82 -2.98
CA LYS A 86 5.83 5.67 -2.22
C LYS A 86 5.73 4.50 -1.23
N PHE A 87 4.62 4.38 -0.51
CA PHE A 87 4.39 3.27 0.42
C PHE A 87 4.46 1.91 -0.30
N PHE A 88 3.81 1.77 -1.46
CA PHE A 88 3.87 0.53 -2.23
C PHE A 88 5.26 0.24 -2.77
N ASP A 89 5.98 1.26 -3.23
CA ASP A 89 7.36 1.10 -3.71
C ASP A 89 8.34 0.72 -2.60
N ASP A 90 8.21 1.33 -1.42
CA ASP A 90 9.01 0.99 -0.24
C ASP A 90 8.72 -0.44 0.22
N PHE A 91 7.43 -0.82 0.30
CA PHE A 91 7.00 -2.17 0.64
C PHE A 91 7.59 -3.19 -0.35
N ALA A 92 7.40 -2.99 -1.65
CA ALA A 92 7.88 -3.91 -2.67
C ALA A 92 9.40 -4.04 -2.65
N THR A 93 10.11 -2.93 -2.42
CA THR A 93 11.57 -2.94 -2.28
C THR A 93 11.99 -3.77 -1.07
N GLY A 94 11.38 -3.55 0.10
CA GLY A 94 11.68 -4.32 1.30
C GLY A 94 11.41 -5.81 1.14
N PHE A 95 10.27 -6.16 0.55
CA PHE A 95 9.89 -7.55 0.28
C PHE A 95 10.89 -8.26 -0.64
N LEU A 96 11.26 -7.64 -1.77
CA LEU A 96 12.16 -8.24 -2.74
C LEU A 96 13.59 -8.40 -2.18
N VAL A 97 14.08 -7.41 -1.43
CA VAL A 97 15.38 -7.50 -0.76
C VAL A 97 15.42 -8.66 0.23
N GLU A 98 14.34 -8.86 1.00
CA GLU A 98 14.30 -9.97 1.96
C GLU A 98 14.21 -11.32 1.25
N TYR A 99 13.43 -11.42 0.17
CA TYR A 99 13.37 -12.62 -0.65
C TYR A 99 14.73 -12.99 -1.27
N GLU A 100 15.47 -12.00 -1.80
CA GLU A 100 16.81 -12.23 -2.34
C GLU A 100 17.79 -12.76 -1.29
N LYS A 101 17.70 -12.26 -0.05
CA LYS A 101 18.49 -12.79 1.08
C LYS A 101 18.11 -14.22 1.44
N GLU A 102 16.81 -14.53 1.52
CA GLU A 102 16.31 -15.88 1.81
C GLU A 102 16.83 -16.88 0.77
N LYS A 103 16.77 -16.52 -0.51
CA LYS A 103 17.25 -17.35 -1.62
C LYS A 103 18.75 -17.59 -1.53
N ALA A 104 19.56 -16.55 -1.33
CA ALA A 104 21.00 -16.67 -1.19
C ALA A 104 21.41 -17.58 -0.01
N GLN A 105 20.67 -17.51 1.10
CA GLN A 105 20.90 -18.39 2.25
C GLN A 105 20.52 -19.84 1.96
N ALA A 106 19.43 -20.09 1.23
CA ALA A 106 19.03 -21.44 0.84
C ALA A 106 20.08 -22.09 -0.08
N ASP A 107 20.56 -21.34 -1.08
CA ASP A 107 21.57 -21.82 -2.04
C ASP A 107 22.93 -22.09 -1.37
N SER A 108 23.29 -21.33 -0.33
CA SER A 108 24.52 -21.57 0.46
C SER A 108 24.47 -22.80 1.38
N LYS A 109 23.28 -23.35 1.65
CA LYS A 109 23.10 -24.53 2.52
C LYS A 109 23.03 -25.85 1.74
N THR A 110 22.85 -25.77 0.42
CA THR A 110 22.76 -26.93 -0.49
C THR A 110 24.02 -27.12 -1.33
N ALA A 111 25.00 -26.22 -1.25
CA ALA A 111 26.34 -26.34 -1.82
C ALA A 111 27.34 -26.92 -0.79
#